data_AF-A0A0Q7WSU9-F1
#
_entry.id   AF-A0A0Q7WSU9-F1
#
_cell.length_a   1.000
_cell.length_b   1.000
_cell.length_c   1.000
_cell.angle_alpha   90.00
_cell.angle_beta   90.00
_cell.angle_gamma   90.00
#
_symmetry.space_group_name_H-M   'P 1'
#
loop_
_entity.id
_entity.type
_entity.pdbx_description
1 polymer ?
#
loop_
_entity_poly.entity_id
_entity_poly.type
_entity_poly.pdbx_seq_one_letter_code
_entity_poly.pdbx_strand_id
1 'polypeptide(L)'
;MLTSLSILADMYPDENDSDADSDRHFELRQALERIWDSAIKRVAFRHENLAEDDEDDSDTGRVIENSAAIMNIEAAIAQDFHDRLLAALEVWERDGNDTAIHGVAAVFRSFPSLNSPLDDETFFACVSLLTSVSLVVLQHFGLAPHLRLMNAEGLVSDGVFESRLSRDQLAALPESLIGRLSGVRYTLSDEGNVDISHVGFLGTPRTLPDRMMRLSQEAGGEMAVLLTSATSMLEQSPSYHISMGPHYVLQRPNAGTGWDKSRYTFFPKMNPQEPTSPLRFSGSKLSQRDAILRSIVDELLRGGALSDVATAISENDVIEGEHRRAAFIVNSYDQCESIYKHIATAHPTWRGRVRYLAKATIHGRIDEHAISAAEVEQLGGDKGWDLLIFPMSAIGRGVNIVFHDGPRMNKAMIGSLFFLTRPHPRGDSLQLIQGLVGQASEKFDSRNFSSTGDALSALRSARKDAVSMAEYLLRMPLIAQALGKFAEPFVADQMIIILQTIGRAMRGDCPAFVYFVDAAWAPNSAKGIADTERTSMLVMMQTILEKCLNHPEPSTRECYHQLYQTFAVPLGAISNLLTAKSH
;
A
#
# COMPACT_ATOMS: atom_id res chain seq x y z
N MET A 1 -9.91 -3.06 17.49
CA MET A 1 -8.93 -1.94 17.39
C MET A 1 -8.97 -1.20 18.70
N LEU A 2 -7.83 -0.67 19.18
CA LEU A 2 -7.83 0.19 20.36
C LEU A 2 -8.24 1.60 19.91
N THR A 3 -9.43 2.02 20.33
CA THR A 3 -9.95 3.39 20.20
C THR A 3 -10.00 4.02 21.58
N SER A 4 -10.05 5.36 21.67
CA SER A 4 -10.27 6.04 22.96
C SER A 4 -11.52 5.49 23.64
N LEU A 5 -12.64 5.39 22.90
CA LEU A 5 -13.87 4.78 23.39
C LEU A 5 -13.72 3.32 23.88
N SER A 6 -12.92 2.48 23.21
CA SER A 6 -12.74 1.09 23.66
C SER A 6 -11.90 1.00 24.93
N ILE A 7 -10.87 1.85 25.08
CA ILE A 7 -10.09 1.90 26.32
C ILE A 7 -10.96 2.45 27.47
N LEU A 8 -11.79 3.45 27.19
CA LEU A 8 -12.79 3.94 28.14
C LEU A 8 -13.85 2.89 28.47
N ALA A 9 -14.21 2.03 27.52
CA ALA A 9 -15.10 0.90 27.76
C ALA A 9 -14.47 -0.15 28.67
N ASP A 10 -13.17 -0.39 28.56
CA ASP A 10 -12.43 -1.26 29.47
C ASP A 10 -12.30 -0.63 30.87
N MET A 11 -12.09 0.69 30.95
CA MET A 11 -12.02 1.44 32.21
C MET A 11 -13.37 1.50 32.93
N TYR A 12 -14.47 1.57 32.19
CA TYR A 12 -15.84 1.67 32.70
C TYR A 12 -16.71 0.59 32.04
N PRO A 13 -16.53 -0.69 32.43
CA PRO A 13 -17.29 -1.80 31.86
C PRO A 13 -18.79 -1.64 32.16
N ASP A 14 -19.62 -2.19 31.28
CA ASP A 14 -21.06 -2.30 31.50
C ASP A 14 -21.35 -3.62 32.22
N GLU A 15 -21.91 -3.57 33.41
CA GLU A 15 -22.28 -4.75 34.20
C GLU A 15 -23.78 -5.09 34.07
N ASN A 16 -24.55 -4.32 33.30
CA ASN A 16 -26.01 -4.49 33.20
C ASN A 16 -26.45 -5.31 31.96
N ASP A 17 -27.39 -6.23 32.16
CA ASP A 17 -27.97 -7.08 31.10
C ASP A 17 -29.15 -6.44 30.34
N SER A 18 -29.50 -5.19 30.64
CA SER A 18 -30.67 -4.47 30.09
C SER A 18 -30.28 -3.58 28.91
N ASP A 19 -30.91 -3.78 27.74
CA ASP A 19 -30.61 -3.03 26.50
C ASP A 19 -30.69 -1.49 26.70
N ALA A 20 -31.67 -1.00 27.47
CA ALA A 20 -31.86 0.45 27.68
C ALA A 20 -30.81 1.07 28.61
N ASP A 21 -30.35 0.32 29.61
CA ASP A 21 -29.30 0.76 30.53
C ASP A 21 -27.93 0.70 29.84
N SER A 22 -27.75 -0.27 28.92
CA SER A 22 -26.54 -0.39 28.11
C SER A 22 -26.38 0.76 27.12
N ASP A 23 -27.46 1.17 26.46
CA ASP A 23 -27.49 2.35 25.59
C ASP A 23 -27.10 3.62 26.37
N ARG A 24 -27.66 3.78 27.58
CA ARG A 24 -27.34 4.92 28.45
C ARG A 24 -25.88 4.93 28.90
N HIS A 25 -25.34 3.78 29.26
CA HIS A 25 -23.95 3.61 29.67
C HIS A 25 -22.97 3.87 28.52
N PHE A 26 -23.37 3.51 27.29
CA PHE A 26 -22.65 3.85 26.07
C PHE A 26 -22.62 5.37 25.82
N GLU A 27 -23.75 6.07 25.96
CA GLU A 27 -23.82 7.53 25.82
C GLU A 27 -22.93 8.27 26.82
N LEU A 28 -22.87 7.81 28.08
CA LEU A 28 -22.02 8.39 29.12
C LEU A 28 -20.53 8.25 28.77
N ARG A 29 -20.10 7.09 28.27
CA ARG A 29 -18.72 6.87 27.80
C ARG A 29 -18.38 7.75 26.60
N GLN A 30 -19.33 7.96 25.70
CA GLN A 30 -19.13 8.87 24.56
C GLN A 30 -19.02 10.34 25.01
N ALA A 31 -19.78 10.76 26.03
CA ALA A 31 -19.64 12.10 26.60
C ALA A 31 -18.25 12.29 27.26
N LEU A 32 -17.76 11.28 27.99
CA LEU A 32 -16.42 11.28 28.56
C LEU A 32 -15.33 11.34 27.48
N GLU A 33 -15.48 10.56 26.40
CA GLU A 33 -14.56 10.59 25.26
C GLU A 33 -14.46 11.98 24.64
N ARG A 34 -15.59 12.68 24.47
CA ARG A 34 -15.60 14.04 23.90
C ARG A 34 -14.86 15.05 24.78
N ILE A 35 -15.00 14.96 26.10
CA ILE A 35 -14.29 15.83 27.05
C ILE A 35 -12.79 15.52 27.04
N TRP A 36 -12.43 14.23 27.02
CA TRP A 36 -11.04 13.79 26.86
C TRP A 36 -10.42 14.35 25.58
N ASP A 37 -11.08 14.16 24.44
CA ASP A 37 -10.63 14.60 23.12
C ASP A 37 -10.42 16.12 23.07
N SER A 38 -11.27 16.90 23.75
CA SER A 38 -11.11 18.35 23.88
C SER A 38 -9.83 18.72 24.63
N ALA A 39 -9.63 18.17 25.83
CA ALA A 39 -8.49 18.50 26.68
C ALA A 39 -7.15 18.06 26.06
N ILE A 40 -7.09 16.84 25.52
CA ILE A 40 -5.86 16.25 24.98
C ILE A 40 -5.37 16.96 23.71
N LYS A 41 -6.29 17.45 22.86
CA LYS A 41 -5.95 18.23 21.66
C LYS A 41 -5.29 19.56 22.02
N ARG A 42 -5.77 20.24 23.06
CA ARG A 42 -5.22 21.51 23.52
C ARG A 42 -3.78 21.36 24.00
N VAL A 43 -3.44 20.22 24.62
CA VAL A 43 -2.05 19.88 24.98
C VAL A 43 -1.23 19.52 23.74
N ALA A 44 -1.77 18.67 22.86
CA ALA A 44 -1.03 18.15 21.70
C ALA A 44 -0.65 19.22 20.65
N PHE A 45 -1.50 20.22 20.42
CA PHE A 45 -1.32 21.24 19.38
C PHE A 45 -0.82 22.60 19.90
N ARG A 46 -0.41 22.68 21.17
CA ARG A 46 0.04 23.91 21.85
C ARG A 46 1.15 24.70 21.12
N HIS A 47 1.91 24.05 20.24
CA HIS A 47 3.03 24.66 19.50
C HIS A 47 2.71 25.04 18.05
N GLU A 48 1.56 24.62 17.52
CA GLU A 48 1.10 25.13 16.24
C GLU A 48 0.41 26.47 16.52
N ASN A 49 0.93 27.56 15.95
CA ASN A 49 0.10 28.74 15.66
C ASN A 49 -0.91 28.32 14.58
N LEU A 50 -1.81 27.38 14.89
CA LEU A 50 -3.14 27.40 14.33
C LEU A 50 -3.61 28.81 14.66
N ALA A 51 -3.86 29.61 13.62
CA ALA A 51 -4.43 30.93 13.83
C ALA A 51 -5.55 30.77 14.85
N GLU A 52 -5.59 31.68 15.82
CA GLU A 52 -6.74 31.87 16.70
C GLU A 52 -7.96 32.14 15.81
N ASP A 53 -8.50 31.09 15.17
CA ASP A 53 -9.80 31.08 14.57
C ASP A 53 -10.72 30.99 15.78
N ASP A 54 -11.47 32.07 16.04
CA ASP A 54 -12.50 32.18 17.09
C ASP A 54 -13.51 31.00 17.10
N GLU A 55 -13.46 30.11 16.09
CA GLU A 55 -14.24 28.88 15.99
C GLU A 55 -13.83 27.79 17.03
N ASP A 56 -12.56 27.62 17.40
CA ASP A 56 -12.11 26.48 18.24
C ASP A 56 -12.46 26.63 19.74
N ASP A 57 -12.38 27.84 20.31
CA ASP A 57 -12.83 28.11 21.68
C ASP A 57 -14.38 28.04 21.77
N SER A 58 -15.09 28.41 20.70
CA SER A 58 -16.54 28.27 20.60
C SER A 58 -17.00 26.80 20.53
N ASP A 59 -16.19 25.92 19.92
CA ASP A 59 -16.48 24.49 19.82
C ASP A 59 -16.24 23.77 21.15
N THR A 60 -15.19 24.14 21.90
CA THR A 60 -14.88 23.54 23.21
C THR A 60 -16.01 23.76 24.22
N GLY A 61 -16.50 24.99 24.36
CA GLY A 61 -17.62 25.30 25.26
C GLY A 61 -18.89 24.52 24.89
N ARG A 62 -19.20 24.43 23.59
CA ARG A 62 -20.34 23.66 23.07
C ARG A 62 -20.20 22.15 23.32
N VAL A 63 -18.99 21.60 23.19
CA VAL A 63 -18.71 20.19 23.48
C VAL A 63 -18.95 19.89 24.96
N ILE A 64 -18.51 20.76 25.85
CA ILE A 64 -18.69 20.62 27.30
C ILE A 64 -20.17 20.71 27.67
N GLU A 65 -20.91 21.70 27.14
CA GLU A 65 -22.35 21.85 27.37
C GLU A 65 -23.15 20.64 26.89
N ASN A 66 -22.90 20.16 25.66
CA ASN A 66 -23.55 18.97 25.12
C ASN A 66 -23.23 17.72 25.94
N SER A 67 -21.99 17.58 26.39
CA SER A 67 -21.57 16.45 27.22
C SER A 67 -22.21 16.51 28.61
N ALA A 68 -22.33 17.70 29.21
CA ALA A 68 -23.04 17.92 30.47
C ALA A 68 -24.53 17.54 30.38
N ALA A 69 -25.18 17.90 29.28
CA ALA A 69 -26.56 17.51 29.00
C ALA A 69 -26.72 15.99 28.88
N ILE A 70 -25.80 15.32 28.16
CA ILE A 70 -25.78 13.85 28.08
C ILE A 70 -25.55 13.25 29.47
N MET A 71 -24.65 13.79 30.29
CA MET A 71 -24.36 13.28 31.63
C MET A 71 -25.44 13.60 32.67
N ASN A 72 -26.39 14.48 32.35
CA ASN A 72 -27.38 15.03 33.28
C ASN A 72 -26.73 15.71 34.51
N ILE A 73 -25.68 16.51 34.26
CA ILE A 73 -24.97 17.31 35.28
C ILE A 73 -24.96 18.79 34.89
N GLU A 74 -24.64 19.67 35.83
CA GLU A 74 -24.45 21.09 35.55
C GLU A 74 -23.21 21.31 34.66
N ALA A 75 -23.30 22.22 33.69
CA ALA A 75 -22.18 22.54 32.79
C ALA A 75 -20.93 22.99 33.55
N ALA A 76 -21.08 23.66 34.70
CA ALA A 76 -19.96 24.04 35.56
C ALA A 76 -19.17 22.84 36.12
N ILE A 77 -19.84 21.71 36.38
CA ILE A 77 -19.19 20.48 36.86
C ILE A 77 -18.39 19.83 35.72
N ALA A 78 -18.95 19.81 34.50
CA ALA A 78 -18.26 19.31 33.33
C ALA A 78 -17.04 20.18 32.97
N GLN A 79 -17.16 21.51 33.12
CA GLN A 79 -16.07 22.46 32.92
C GLN A 79 -14.94 22.26 33.94
N ASP A 80 -15.26 22.15 35.24
CA ASP A 80 -14.25 21.87 36.28
C ASP A 80 -13.50 20.56 36.02
N PHE A 81 -14.23 19.51 35.62
CA PHE A 81 -13.61 18.24 35.26
C PHE A 81 -12.67 18.39 34.06
N HIS A 82 -13.09 19.10 33.01
CA HIS A 82 -12.25 19.39 31.84
C HIS A 82 -10.98 20.15 32.23
N ASP A 83 -11.10 21.19 33.05
CA ASP A 83 -9.96 22.04 33.42
C ASP A 83 -8.95 21.30 34.30
N ARG A 84 -9.43 20.45 35.23
CA ARG A 84 -8.57 19.55 36.01
C ARG A 84 -7.86 18.51 35.13
N LEU A 85 -8.56 17.97 34.14
CA LEU A 85 -8.00 17.00 33.20
C LEU A 85 -6.91 17.66 32.34
N LEU A 86 -7.18 18.85 31.81
CA LEU A 86 -6.22 19.65 31.05
C LEU A 86 -4.96 19.92 31.88
N ALA A 87 -5.11 20.43 33.11
CA ALA A 87 -3.97 20.71 33.99
C ALA A 87 -3.13 19.45 34.28
N ALA A 88 -3.77 18.29 34.50
CA ALA A 88 -3.05 17.03 34.71
C ALA A 88 -2.29 16.58 33.46
N LEU A 89 -2.87 16.74 32.27
CA LEU A 89 -2.23 16.42 31.00
C LEU A 89 -1.05 17.35 30.69
N GLU A 90 -1.13 18.62 31.05
CA GLU A 90 -0.01 19.57 30.93
C GLU A 90 1.18 19.21 31.83
N VAL A 91 0.91 18.70 33.04
CA VAL A 91 1.96 18.18 33.92
C VAL A 91 2.60 16.93 33.31
N TRP A 92 1.80 16.04 32.71
CA TRP A 92 2.34 14.86 32.03
C TRP A 92 3.19 15.21 30.81
N GLU A 93 2.75 16.15 29.97
CA GLU A 93 3.51 16.58 28.80
C GLU A 93 4.87 17.18 29.18
N ARG A 94 4.93 17.92 30.29
CA ARG A 94 6.18 18.47 30.84
C ARG A 94 7.10 17.41 31.45
N ASP A 95 6.54 16.50 32.25
CA ASP A 95 7.33 15.66 33.16
C ASP A 95 7.50 14.21 32.69
N GLY A 96 6.61 13.71 31.83
CA GLY A 96 6.70 12.41 31.16
C GLY A 96 6.84 11.18 32.07
N ASN A 97 6.35 11.24 33.31
CA ASN A 97 6.58 10.21 34.33
C ASN A 97 5.29 9.63 34.93
N ASP A 98 5.43 8.51 35.65
CA ASP A 98 4.31 7.77 36.26
C ASP A 98 3.51 8.61 37.26
N THR A 99 4.16 9.50 38.01
CA THR A 99 3.49 10.41 38.96
C THR A 99 2.49 11.31 38.26
N ALA A 100 2.84 11.81 37.06
CA ALA A 100 1.93 12.63 36.27
C ALA A 100 0.74 11.82 35.74
N ILE A 101 0.95 10.56 35.30
CA ILE A 101 -0.15 9.67 34.92
C ILE A 101 -1.07 9.36 36.10
N HIS A 102 -0.54 9.17 37.31
CA HIS A 102 -1.37 9.03 38.51
C HIS A 102 -2.26 10.26 38.75
N GLY A 103 -1.77 11.46 38.44
CA GLY A 103 -2.58 12.68 38.44
C GLY A 103 -3.75 12.62 37.44
N VAL A 104 -3.49 12.19 36.20
CA VAL A 104 -4.53 12.01 35.17
C VAL A 104 -5.54 10.94 35.60
N ALA A 105 -5.07 9.81 36.16
CA ALA A 105 -5.92 8.74 36.64
C ALA A 105 -6.83 9.17 37.81
N ALA A 106 -6.32 10.00 38.72
CA ALA A 106 -7.10 10.56 39.83
C ALA A 106 -8.24 11.45 39.31
N VAL A 107 -7.99 12.25 38.26
CA VAL A 107 -9.06 13.04 37.62
C VAL A 107 -10.09 12.11 37.01
N PHE A 108 -9.71 11.11 36.22
CA PHE A 108 -10.66 10.14 35.65
C PHE A 108 -11.51 9.44 36.72
N ARG A 109 -10.94 9.01 37.85
CA ARG A 109 -11.70 8.40 38.95
C ARG A 109 -12.71 9.34 39.60
N SER A 110 -12.52 10.65 39.48
CA SER A 110 -13.47 11.65 40.01
C SER A 110 -14.63 11.95 39.06
N PHE A 111 -14.77 11.20 37.97
CA PHE A 111 -15.83 11.42 37.00
C PHE A 111 -17.22 11.16 37.62
N PRO A 112 -18.15 12.13 37.56
CA PRO A 112 -19.35 12.12 38.41
C PRO A 112 -20.41 11.07 38.02
N SER A 113 -20.38 10.56 36.79
CA SER A 113 -21.45 9.73 36.23
C SER A 113 -21.05 8.28 35.92
N LEU A 114 -19.77 7.92 36.04
CA LEU A 114 -19.28 6.55 35.83
C LEU A 114 -18.31 6.19 36.95
N ASN A 115 -18.47 4.99 37.51
CA ASN A 115 -17.53 4.42 38.46
C ASN A 115 -16.80 3.25 37.80
N SER A 116 -15.49 3.14 38.04
CA SER A 116 -14.70 2.01 37.56
C SER A 116 -14.59 0.94 38.65
N PRO A 117 -14.90 -0.33 38.35
CA PRO A 117 -14.69 -1.45 39.27
C PRO A 117 -13.23 -1.97 39.26
N LEU A 118 -12.37 -1.42 38.40
CA LEU A 118 -10.99 -1.89 38.26
C LEU A 118 -10.13 -1.52 39.48
N ASP A 119 -9.15 -2.37 39.78
CA ASP A 119 -8.11 -2.05 40.75
C ASP A 119 -7.22 -0.89 40.27
N ASP A 120 -6.47 -0.28 41.19
CA ASP A 120 -5.66 0.91 40.89
C ASP A 120 -4.56 0.64 39.84
N GLU A 121 -3.99 -0.57 39.80
CA GLU A 121 -2.91 -0.94 38.87
C GLU A 121 -3.45 -1.09 37.44
N THR A 122 -4.54 -1.85 37.26
CA THR A 122 -5.19 -2.01 35.96
C THR A 122 -5.73 -0.68 35.43
N PHE A 123 -6.36 0.12 36.29
CA PHE A 123 -6.88 1.43 35.91
C PHE A 123 -5.76 2.38 35.48
N PHE A 124 -4.64 2.41 36.22
CA PHE A 124 -3.45 3.16 35.85
C PHE A 124 -2.91 2.73 34.49
N ALA A 125 -2.82 1.42 34.22
CA ALA A 125 -2.33 0.91 32.95
C ALA A 125 -3.21 1.37 31.77
N CYS A 126 -4.54 1.35 31.93
CA CYS A 126 -5.48 1.86 30.92
C CYS A 126 -5.30 3.37 30.67
N VAL A 127 -5.18 4.18 31.73
CA VAL A 127 -4.96 5.63 31.62
C VAL A 127 -3.62 5.95 30.98
N SER A 128 -2.57 5.23 31.35
CA SER A 128 -1.24 5.34 30.76
C SER A 128 -1.27 5.06 29.25
N LEU A 129 -1.95 3.98 28.85
CA LEU A 129 -2.14 3.62 27.45
C LEU A 129 -2.94 4.69 26.70
N LEU A 130 -4.08 5.13 27.24
CA LEU A 130 -4.94 6.16 26.64
C LEU A 130 -4.18 7.47 26.43
N THR A 131 -3.47 7.94 27.45
CA THR A 131 -2.71 9.20 27.42
C THR A 131 -1.56 9.13 26.42
N SER A 132 -0.73 8.10 26.53
CA SER A 132 0.47 7.94 25.70
C SER A 132 0.10 7.79 24.23
N VAL A 133 -0.89 6.94 23.91
CA VAL A 133 -1.31 6.72 22.52
C VAL A 133 -1.97 7.96 21.95
N SER A 134 -2.87 8.64 22.69
CA SER A 134 -3.54 9.84 22.21
C SER A 134 -2.56 10.97 21.90
N LEU A 135 -1.59 11.22 22.79
CA LEU A 135 -0.60 12.28 22.57
C LEU A 135 0.37 11.96 21.44
N VAL A 136 0.86 10.72 21.34
CA VAL A 136 1.69 10.30 20.19
C VAL A 136 0.94 10.49 18.87
N VAL A 137 -0.34 10.10 18.81
CA VAL A 137 -1.17 10.25 17.60
C VAL A 137 -1.37 11.73 17.25
N LEU A 138 -1.78 12.55 18.22
CA LEU A 138 -2.13 13.95 17.97
C LEU A 138 -0.89 14.82 17.71
N GLN A 139 0.19 14.64 18.47
CA GLN A 139 1.45 15.34 18.20
C GLN A 139 2.03 14.95 16.84
N HIS A 140 1.89 13.69 16.41
CA HIS A 140 2.24 13.30 15.05
C HIS A 140 1.44 14.08 13.99
N PHE A 141 0.14 14.31 14.22
CA PHE A 141 -0.67 15.15 13.32
C PHE A 141 -0.24 16.61 13.33
N GLY A 142 0.17 17.19 14.47
CA GLY A 142 0.70 18.55 14.55
C GLY A 142 2.10 18.70 13.96
N LEU A 143 2.87 17.62 13.88
CA LEU A 143 4.14 17.61 13.16
C LEU A 143 3.96 17.44 11.65
N ALA A 144 2.78 17.01 11.18
CA ALA A 144 2.55 16.71 9.78
C ALA A 144 2.86 17.89 8.82
N PRO A 145 2.50 19.16 9.10
CA PRO A 145 2.87 20.29 8.24
C PRO A 145 4.38 20.52 8.16
N HIS A 146 5.09 20.40 9.29
CA HIS A 146 6.54 20.58 9.38
C HIS A 146 7.29 19.45 8.67
N LEU A 147 6.85 18.21 8.86
CA LEU A 147 7.39 17.04 8.17
C LEU A 147 7.16 17.13 6.65
N ARG A 148 6.07 17.75 6.17
CA ARG A 148 5.88 18.01 4.73
C ARG A 148 6.89 19.00 4.19
N LEU A 149 7.21 20.05 4.95
CA LEU A 149 8.28 20.99 4.61
C LEU A 149 9.63 20.26 4.54
N MET A 150 9.95 19.43 5.54
CA MET A 150 11.16 18.63 5.54
C MET A 150 11.22 17.63 4.38
N ASN A 151 10.09 17.06 3.95
CA ASN A 151 10.01 16.22 2.75
C ASN A 151 10.25 17.04 1.47
N ALA A 152 9.67 18.22 1.35
CA ALA A 152 9.90 19.13 0.22
C ALA A 152 11.38 19.55 0.11
N GLU A 153 12.06 19.69 1.25
CA GLU A 153 13.50 19.94 1.36
C GLU A 153 14.37 18.67 1.23
N GLY A 154 13.75 17.51 0.99
CA GLY A 154 14.45 16.22 0.81
C GLY A 154 15.10 15.66 2.08
N LEU A 155 14.79 16.19 3.26
CA LEU A 155 15.32 15.78 4.57
C LEU A 155 14.63 14.51 5.12
N VAL A 156 13.45 14.17 4.60
CA VAL A 156 12.68 12.98 4.96
C VAL A 156 12.21 12.28 3.68
N SER A 157 12.00 10.96 3.73
CA SER A 157 11.57 10.19 2.54
C SER A 157 10.14 10.55 2.09
N ASP A 158 9.89 10.50 0.77
CA ASP A 158 8.58 10.78 0.14
C ASP A 158 7.41 9.95 0.69
N GLY A 159 7.70 8.82 1.36
CA GLY A 159 6.71 7.93 1.95
C GLY A 159 6.05 8.44 3.22
N VAL A 160 6.43 9.60 3.76
CA VAL A 160 5.82 10.13 5.01
C VAL A 160 4.46 10.79 4.75
N PHE A 161 4.15 11.19 3.51
CA PHE A 161 2.85 11.77 3.18
C PHE A 161 2.26 11.19 1.89
N GLU A 162 1.14 10.49 2.04
CA GLU A 162 0.24 10.24 0.91
C GLU A 162 -0.56 11.53 0.61
N SER A 163 -0.76 11.81 -0.68
CA SER A 163 -1.63 12.89 -1.14
C SER A 163 -3.05 12.68 -0.60
N ARG A 164 -3.50 13.54 0.32
CA ARG A 164 -4.89 13.54 0.79
C ARG A 164 -5.76 14.28 -0.22
N LEU A 165 -6.98 13.79 -0.41
CA LEU A 165 -8.02 14.55 -1.11
C LEU A 165 -8.29 15.87 -0.38
N SER A 166 -8.70 16.91 -1.12
CA SER A 166 -9.12 18.17 -0.51
C SER A 166 -10.37 17.97 0.37
N ARG A 167 -10.62 18.90 1.30
CA ARG A 167 -11.86 18.87 2.12
C ARG A 167 -13.11 18.85 1.23
N ASP A 168 -13.11 19.62 0.16
CA ASP A 168 -14.22 19.67 -0.82
C ASP A 168 -14.41 18.34 -1.55
N GLN A 169 -13.32 17.69 -1.95
CA GLN A 169 -13.38 16.37 -2.58
C GLN A 169 -13.91 15.32 -1.60
N LEU A 170 -13.48 15.36 -0.33
CA LEU A 170 -13.97 14.44 0.69
C LEU A 170 -15.46 14.66 1.00
N ALA A 171 -15.95 15.90 0.95
CA ALA A 171 -17.36 16.21 1.16
C ALA A 171 -18.28 15.61 0.09
N ALA A 172 -17.76 15.39 -1.12
CA ALA A 172 -18.48 14.76 -2.22
C ALA A 172 -18.47 13.22 -2.17
N LEU A 173 -17.73 12.62 -1.23
CA LEU A 173 -17.52 11.17 -1.16
C LEU A 173 -18.30 10.54 -0.01
N PRO A 174 -18.79 9.30 -0.18
CA PRO A 174 -19.37 8.55 0.92
C PRO A 174 -18.31 8.24 1.98
N GLU A 175 -18.76 8.18 3.23
CA GLU A 175 -17.94 7.63 4.30
C GLU A 175 -17.56 6.18 4.01
N SER A 176 -16.39 5.77 4.48
CA SER A 176 -15.99 4.37 4.43
C SER A 176 -16.88 3.53 5.35
N LEU A 177 -17.12 2.26 5.02
CA LEU A 177 -17.87 1.35 5.89
C LEU A 177 -17.28 1.23 7.29
N ILE A 178 -15.95 1.36 7.42
CA ILE A 178 -15.27 1.36 8.73
C ILE A 178 -15.25 2.73 9.42
N GLY A 179 -15.94 3.73 8.84
CA GLY A 179 -15.95 5.12 9.30
C GLY A 179 -14.63 5.85 9.07
N ARG A 180 -14.45 6.95 9.78
CA ARG A 180 -13.17 7.66 9.88
C ARG A 180 -12.27 6.91 10.86
N LEU A 181 -11.57 5.90 10.36
CA LEU A 181 -10.60 5.19 11.18
C LEU A 181 -9.28 5.97 11.17
N SER A 182 -8.83 6.38 12.34
CA SER A 182 -7.45 6.82 12.58
C SER A 182 -6.85 5.93 13.65
N GLY A 183 -5.65 5.42 13.43
CA GLY A 183 -4.96 4.56 14.39
C GLY A 183 -3.46 4.52 14.16
N VAL A 184 -2.76 3.88 15.08
CA VAL A 184 -1.32 3.66 14.98
C VAL A 184 -1.06 2.16 15.08
N ARG A 185 -0.24 1.64 14.17
CA ARG A 185 0.28 0.29 14.23
C ARG A 185 1.72 0.32 14.73
N TYR A 186 1.99 -0.50 15.73
CA TYR A 186 3.34 -0.74 16.25
C TYR A 186 3.85 -2.06 15.69
N THR A 187 5.05 -2.05 15.14
CA THR A 187 5.76 -3.26 14.70
C THR A 187 7.15 -3.28 15.31
N LEU A 188 7.49 -4.37 15.99
CA LEU A 188 8.84 -4.60 16.49
C LEU A 188 9.65 -5.27 15.38
N SER A 189 10.78 -4.67 15.01
CA SER A 189 11.73 -5.28 14.09
C SER A 189 12.49 -6.43 14.76
N ASP A 190 13.09 -7.31 13.96
CA ASP A 190 13.97 -8.39 14.44
C ASP A 190 15.18 -7.85 15.26
N GLU A 191 15.51 -6.57 15.07
CA GLU A 191 16.60 -5.87 15.76
C GLU A 191 16.13 -5.15 17.04
N GLY A 192 14.84 -5.25 17.38
CA GLY A 192 14.24 -4.62 18.56
C GLY A 192 13.81 -3.16 18.35
N ASN A 193 13.91 -2.62 17.12
CA ASN A 193 13.42 -1.28 16.82
C ASN A 193 11.89 -1.27 16.76
N VAL A 194 11.25 -0.21 17.25
CA VAL A 194 9.81 -0.02 17.16
C VAL A 194 9.50 0.87 15.96
N ASP A 195 8.89 0.29 14.93
CA ASP A 195 8.31 1.01 13.81
C ASP A 195 6.87 1.40 14.12
N ILE A 196 6.55 2.68 13.93
CA ILE A 196 5.23 3.25 14.17
C ILE A 196 4.65 3.69 12.84
N SER A 197 3.51 3.13 12.45
CA SER A 197 2.79 3.52 11.23
C SER A 197 1.44 4.14 11.56
N HIS A 198 1.13 5.29 10.96
CA HIS A 198 -0.21 5.86 11.02
C HIS A 198 -1.15 5.17 10.02
N VAL A 199 -2.36 4.85 10.48
CA VAL A 199 -3.44 4.26 9.69
C VAL A 199 -4.56 5.29 9.61
N GLY A 200 -4.89 5.75 8.41
CA GLY A 200 -6.01 6.67 8.17
C GLY A 200 -6.91 6.17 7.06
N PHE A 201 -8.22 6.12 7.31
CA PHE A 201 -9.25 5.90 6.29
C PHE A 201 -10.15 7.14 6.22
N LEU A 202 -10.07 7.84 5.09
CA LEU A 202 -10.82 9.05 4.83
C LEU A 202 -11.72 8.81 3.62
N GLY A 203 -12.98 8.41 3.90
CA GLY A 203 -13.99 8.16 2.87
C GLY A 203 -13.65 7.01 1.92
N THR A 204 -14.24 7.06 0.72
CA THR A 204 -14.00 6.09 -0.36
C THR A 204 -13.46 6.77 -1.63
N PRO A 205 -12.17 7.19 -1.67
CA PRO A 205 -11.58 7.97 -2.77
C PRO A 205 -11.79 7.40 -4.17
N ARG A 206 -11.86 6.07 -4.30
CA ARG A 206 -12.09 5.40 -5.59
C ARG A 206 -13.43 5.74 -6.26
N THR A 207 -14.41 6.24 -5.50
CA THR A 207 -15.71 6.68 -6.04
C THR A 207 -15.67 8.11 -6.58
N LEU A 208 -14.59 8.87 -6.34
CA LEU A 208 -14.51 10.28 -6.72
C LEU A 208 -14.76 10.51 -8.21
N PRO A 209 -14.17 9.73 -9.14
CA PRO A 209 -14.40 9.99 -10.56
C PRO A 209 -15.88 9.80 -10.98
N ASP A 210 -16.55 8.77 -10.46
CA ASP A 210 -17.99 8.54 -10.66
C ASP A 210 -18.83 9.66 -10.03
N ARG A 211 -18.53 10.03 -8.79
CA ARG A 211 -19.22 11.10 -8.06
C ARG A 211 -19.13 12.43 -8.78
N MET A 212 -17.97 12.81 -9.30
CA MET A 212 -17.79 14.04 -10.07
C MET A 212 -18.65 14.06 -11.34
N MET A 213 -18.76 12.92 -12.05
CA MET A 213 -19.64 12.81 -13.22
C MET A 213 -21.10 13.00 -12.84
N ARG A 214 -21.57 12.33 -11.78
CA ARG A 214 -22.95 12.44 -11.31
C ARG A 214 -23.30 13.85 -10.84
N LEU A 215 -22.42 14.49 -10.07
CA LEU A 215 -22.63 15.86 -9.61
C LEU A 215 -22.77 16.85 -10.77
N SER A 216 -21.97 16.68 -11.84
CA SER A 216 -22.14 17.50 -13.04
C SER A 216 -23.50 17.27 -13.70
N GLN A 217 -23.92 16.01 -13.83
CA GLN A 217 -25.20 15.66 -14.45
C GLN A 217 -26.38 16.22 -13.65
N GLU A 218 -26.34 16.10 -12.32
CA GLU A 218 -27.35 16.63 -11.40
C GLU A 218 -27.43 18.16 -11.44
N ALA A 219 -26.29 18.85 -11.61
CA ALA A 219 -26.23 20.29 -11.76
C ALA A 219 -26.66 20.79 -13.16
N GLY A 220 -27.05 19.90 -14.08
CA GLY A 220 -27.40 20.23 -15.46
C GLY A 220 -26.20 20.65 -16.33
N GLY A 221 -24.98 20.36 -15.88
CA GLY A 221 -23.75 20.72 -16.56
C GLY A 221 -23.27 19.68 -17.57
N GLU A 222 -22.59 20.14 -18.62
CA GLU A 222 -22.01 19.32 -19.70
C GLU A 222 -20.55 18.87 -19.40
N MET A 223 -20.14 18.71 -18.13
CA MET A 223 -18.75 18.38 -17.81
C MET A 223 -18.39 17.01 -18.39
N ALA A 224 -17.54 17.01 -19.42
CA ALA A 224 -16.97 15.80 -19.98
C ALA A 224 -15.80 15.33 -19.10
N VAL A 225 -15.98 14.22 -18.38
CA VAL A 225 -14.91 13.58 -17.60
C VAL A 225 -14.33 12.42 -18.42
N LEU A 226 -13.06 12.50 -18.78
CA LEU A 226 -12.33 11.41 -19.42
C LEU A 226 -11.38 10.76 -18.41
N LEU A 227 -11.63 9.49 -18.10
CA LEU A 227 -10.77 8.67 -17.27
C LEU A 227 -10.08 7.64 -18.14
N THR A 228 -8.76 7.69 -18.20
CA THR A 228 -7.96 6.68 -18.91
C THR A 228 -7.23 5.81 -17.91
N SER A 229 -7.37 4.50 -18.03
CA SER A 229 -6.68 3.56 -17.19
C SER A 229 -6.39 2.29 -17.96
N ALA A 230 -5.19 1.75 -17.75
CA ALA A 230 -4.79 0.45 -18.30
C ALA A 230 -5.02 -0.70 -17.30
N THR A 231 -5.30 -0.38 -16.03
CA THR A 231 -5.24 -1.36 -14.92
C THR A 231 -6.37 -1.24 -13.90
N SER A 232 -7.41 -0.44 -14.19
CA SER A 232 -8.58 -0.30 -13.29
C SER A 232 -9.65 -1.37 -13.51
N MET A 233 -9.38 -2.33 -14.40
CA MET A 233 -10.28 -3.42 -14.71
C MET A 233 -9.58 -4.74 -14.38
N LEU A 234 -9.67 -5.19 -13.12
CA LEU A 234 -9.23 -6.49 -12.64
C LEU A 234 -9.98 -6.79 -11.35
N GLU A 235 -11.13 -7.47 -11.41
CA GLU A 235 -12.07 -7.59 -10.27
C GLU A 235 -11.43 -8.14 -8.99
N GLN A 236 -10.45 -9.02 -9.15
CA GLN A 236 -9.70 -9.63 -8.06
C GLN A 236 -8.78 -8.63 -7.34
N SER A 237 -8.42 -7.51 -7.96
CA SER A 237 -7.50 -6.51 -7.41
C SER A 237 -8.27 -5.40 -6.67
N PRO A 238 -8.36 -5.46 -5.33
CA PRO A 238 -9.13 -4.51 -4.57
C PRO A 238 -8.47 -3.13 -4.52
N SER A 239 -7.18 -2.97 -4.82
CA SER A 239 -6.52 -1.66 -4.81
C SER A 239 -6.68 -0.90 -6.13
N TYR A 240 -6.82 -1.60 -7.26
CA TYR A 240 -6.82 -0.97 -8.58
C TYR A 240 -8.18 -1.02 -9.27
N HIS A 241 -8.99 -2.05 -9.04
CA HIS A 241 -10.28 -2.16 -9.69
C HIS A 241 -11.24 -1.03 -9.33
N ILE A 242 -12.00 -0.57 -10.31
CA ILE A 242 -13.14 0.32 -10.12
C ILE A 242 -14.34 -0.44 -10.67
N SER A 243 -15.44 -0.47 -9.91
CA SER A 243 -16.62 -1.27 -10.26
C SER A 243 -17.37 -0.73 -11.48
N MET A 244 -17.15 0.55 -11.80
CA MET A 244 -17.61 1.13 -13.06
C MET A 244 -16.77 0.59 -14.22
N GLY A 245 -17.45 -0.11 -15.14
CA GLY A 245 -16.83 -0.59 -16.38
C GLY A 245 -16.41 0.55 -17.33
N PRO A 246 -15.48 0.28 -18.26
CA PRO A 246 -15.06 1.29 -19.24
C PRO A 246 -16.20 1.60 -20.23
N HIS A 247 -16.41 2.88 -20.52
CA HIS A 247 -17.31 3.30 -21.61
C HIS A 247 -16.73 3.04 -23.01
N TYR A 248 -15.39 3.11 -23.11
CA TYR A 248 -14.64 2.92 -24.35
C TYR A 248 -13.38 2.10 -24.08
N VAL A 249 -13.05 1.20 -25.02
CA VAL A 249 -11.79 0.47 -25.03
C VAL A 249 -10.94 0.97 -26.19
N LEU A 250 -9.78 1.54 -25.87
CA LEU A 250 -8.83 2.00 -26.89
C LEU A 250 -8.06 0.81 -27.46
N GLN A 251 -8.50 0.32 -28.62
CA GLN A 251 -7.78 -0.69 -29.37
C GLN A 251 -6.69 -0.06 -30.23
N ARG A 252 -5.52 -0.70 -30.30
CA ARG A 252 -4.51 -0.30 -31.29
C ARG A 252 -4.89 -0.91 -32.63
N PRO A 253 -5.20 -0.11 -33.67
CA PRO A 253 -5.64 -0.63 -34.97
C PRO A 253 -4.58 -1.51 -35.67
N ASN A 254 -3.30 -1.37 -35.27
CA ASN A 254 -2.19 -2.21 -35.73
C ASN A 254 -1.53 -2.97 -34.56
N ALA A 255 -2.32 -3.45 -33.58
CA ALA A 255 -1.82 -4.44 -32.63
C ALA A 255 -1.46 -5.70 -33.43
N GLY A 256 -0.17 -5.83 -33.75
CA GLY A 256 0.33 -7.04 -34.39
C GLY A 256 0.44 -8.18 -33.38
N THR A 257 1.10 -9.22 -33.82
CA THR A 257 1.36 -10.45 -33.05
C THR A 257 2.79 -10.50 -32.52
N GLY A 258 3.46 -9.35 -32.40
CA GLY A 258 4.85 -9.29 -31.94
C GLY A 258 5.03 -9.84 -30.53
N TRP A 259 3.99 -9.77 -29.70
CA TRP A 259 3.95 -10.39 -28.38
C TRP A 259 3.93 -11.93 -28.40
N ASP A 260 3.53 -12.59 -29.50
CA ASP A 260 3.46 -14.07 -29.61
C ASP A 260 4.82 -14.73 -29.41
N LYS A 261 5.91 -14.00 -29.68
CA LYS A 261 7.28 -14.47 -29.49
C LYS A 261 7.81 -14.23 -28.06
N SER A 262 6.99 -13.71 -27.15
CA SER A 262 7.37 -13.51 -25.75
C SER A 262 7.66 -14.84 -25.07
N ARG A 263 8.67 -14.86 -24.18
CA ARG A 263 9.14 -16.09 -23.52
C ARG A 263 9.30 -15.84 -22.04
N TYR A 264 8.52 -16.54 -21.22
CA TYR A 264 8.58 -16.39 -19.77
C TYR A 264 9.21 -17.65 -19.17
N THR A 265 10.16 -17.47 -18.28
CA THR A 265 10.95 -18.56 -17.70
C THR A 265 10.99 -18.40 -16.19
N PHE A 266 10.61 -19.45 -15.46
CA PHE A 266 10.96 -19.58 -14.06
C PHE A 266 12.43 -20.01 -13.98
N PHE A 267 13.28 -19.14 -13.46
CA PHE A 267 14.74 -19.28 -13.58
C PHE A 267 15.44 -19.15 -12.23
N PRO A 268 15.10 -20.00 -11.23
CA PRO A 268 15.74 -19.97 -9.93
C PRO A 268 17.22 -20.34 -10.07
N LYS A 269 18.08 -19.55 -9.43
CA LYS A 269 19.51 -19.84 -9.35
C LYS A 269 19.81 -20.70 -8.14
N MET A 270 20.76 -21.62 -8.27
CA MET A 270 21.20 -22.47 -7.16
C MET A 270 22.29 -21.77 -6.35
N ASN A 271 22.32 -22.04 -5.04
CA ASN A 271 23.36 -21.51 -4.17
C ASN A 271 24.71 -22.15 -4.55
N PRO A 272 25.75 -21.37 -4.87
CA PRO A 272 27.07 -21.92 -5.21
C PRO A 272 27.70 -22.73 -4.08
N GLN A 273 27.38 -22.40 -2.82
CA GLN A 273 27.89 -23.09 -1.64
C GLN A 273 27.08 -24.35 -1.32
N GLU A 274 25.82 -24.39 -1.71
CA GLU A 274 24.89 -25.51 -1.49
C GLU A 274 24.08 -25.78 -2.77
N PRO A 275 24.63 -26.54 -3.73
CA PRO A 275 24.04 -26.67 -5.07
C PRO A 275 22.63 -27.26 -5.14
N THR A 276 22.16 -27.89 -4.06
CA THR A 276 20.79 -28.43 -3.92
C THR A 276 19.79 -27.41 -3.38
N SER A 277 20.26 -26.22 -2.97
CA SER A 277 19.48 -25.18 -2.33
C SER A 277 19.28 -24.00 -3.29
N PRO A 278 18.05 -23.71 -3.74
CA PRO A 278 17.81 -22.57 -4.61
C PRO A 278 17.92 -21.25 -3.84
N LEU A 279 18.54 -20.25 -4.45
CA LEU A 279 18.67 -18.89 -3.92
C LEU A 279 17.29 -18.25 -3.80
N ARG A 280 16.91 -17.94 -2.55
CA ARG A 280 15.62 -17.36 -2.20
C ARG A 280 15.83 -16.02 -1.51
N PHE A 281 15.47 -14.92 -2.18
CA PHE A 281 15.57 -13.59 -1.57
C PHE A 281 14.32 -13.28 -0.74
N SER A 282 13.14 -13.44 -1.34
CA SER A 282 11.88 -13.03 -0.72
C SER A 282 11.48 -13.99 0.41
N GLY A 283 11.29 -13.43 1.60
CA GLY A 283 11.00 -14.18 2.82
C GLY A 283 12.25 -14.63 3.59
N SER A 284 13.45 -14.30 3.12
CA SER A 284 14.70 -14.52 3.86
C SER A 284 14.94 -13.41 4.88
N LYS A 285 15.76 -13.72 5.91
CA LYS A 285 16.16 -12.79 6.98
C LYS A 285 16.87 -11.58 6.40
N LEU A 286 16.63 -10.39 6.96
CA LEU A 286 17.21 -9.13 6.46
C LEU A 286 18.74 -9.20 6.33
N SER A 287 19.42 -9.77 7.32
CA SER A 287 20.88 -9.94 7.33
C SER A 287 21.45 -10.78 6.19
N GLN A 288 20.64 -11.63 5.55
CA GLN A 288 21.07 -12.51 4.45
C GLN A 288 20.67 -11.98 3.06
N ARG A 289 19.74 -11.03 2.99
CA ARG A 289 19.13 -10.59 1.73
C ARG A 289 20.14 -10.02 0.74
N ASP A 290 21.05 -9.18 1.21
CA ASP A 290 22.06 -8.55 0.35
C ASP A 290 23.04 -9.60 -0.22
N ALA A 291 23.50 -10.55 0.60
CA ALA A 291 24.37 -11.64 0.16
C ALA A 291 23.69 -12.55 -0.88
N ILE A 292 22.42 -12.89 -0.68
CA ILE A 292 21.64 -13.70 -1.62
C ILE A 292 21.46 -12.97 -2.95
N LEU A 293 21.13 -11.67 -2.90
CA LEU A 293 20.93 -10.86 -4.10
C LEU A 293 22.21 -10.73 -4.93
N ARG A 294 23.36 -10.52 -4.27
CA ARG A 294 24.67 -10.52 -4.92
C ARG A 294 25.00 -11.87 -5.56
N SER A 295 24.72 -12.97 -4.86
CA SER A 295 24.91 -14.32 -5.42
C SER A 295 24.03 -14.56 -6.64
N ILE A 296 22.76 -14.12 -6.65
CA ILE A 296 21.90 -14.21 -7.83
C ILE A 296 22.52 -13.46 -9.02
N VAL A 297 23.02 -12.25 -8.78
CA VAL A 297 23.67 -11.43 -9.81
C VAL A 297 24.95 -12.09 -10.33
N ASP A 298 25.75 -12.68 -9.46
CA ASP A 298 26.96 -13.42 -9.85
C ASP A 298 26.63 -14.59 -10.76
N GLU A 299 25.58 -15.35 -10.45
CA GLU A 299 25.13 -16.45 -11.30
C GLU A 299 24.66 -15.97 -12.67
N LEU A 300 23.89 -14.88 -12.72
CA LEU A 300 23.32 -14.33 -13.96
C LEU A 300 24.37 -13.72 -14.89
N LEU A 301 25.44 -13.14 -14.33
CA LEU A 301 26.51 -12.47 -15.08
C LEU A 301 27.74 -13.36 -15.30
N ARG A 302 27.75 -14.57 -14.73
CA ARG A 302 28.85 -15.53 -14.89
C ARG A 302 29.15 -15.76 -16.37
N GLY A 303 30.43 -15.74 -16.73
CA GLY A 303 30.88 -15.96 -18.11
C GLY A 303 30.88 -14.69 -18.97
N GLY A 304 30.51 -13.53 -18.42
CA GLY A 304 30.64 -12.23 -19.09
C GLY A 304 29.82 -12.16 -20.37
N ALA A 305 30.50 -12.21 -21.53
CA ALA A 305 29.85 -12.20 -22.84
C ALA A 305 29.01 -13.46 -23.14
N LEU A 306 29.24 -14.57 -22.41
CA LEU A 306 28.47 -15.81 -22.49
C LEU A 306 27.50 -15.98 -21.31
N SER A 307 27.25 -14.90 -20.56
CA SER A 307 26.33 -14.93 -19.42
C SER A 307 24.88 -15.07 -19.84
N ASP A 308 24.01 -15.41 -18.89
CA ASP A 308 22.56 -15.50 -19.13
C ASP A 308 22.00 -14.16 -19.62
N VAL A 309 22.46 -13.06 -19.04
CA VAL A 309 22.03 -11.71 -19.43
C VAL A 309 22.51 -11.36 -20.84
N ALA A 310 23.76 -11.66 -21.17
CA ALA A 310 24.30 -11.42 -22.51
C ALA A 310 23.57 -12.27 -23.57
N THR A 311 23.24 -13.52 -23.25
CA THR A 311 22.45 -14.41 -24.11
C THR A 311 21.03 -13.89 -24.29
N ALA A 312 20.38 -13.42 -23.22
CA ALA A 312 19.05 -12.83 -23.31
C ALA A 312 19.03 -11.53 -24.14
N ILE A 313 20.11 -10.76 -24.20
CA ILE A 313 20.25 -9.57 -25.06
C ILE A 313 20.48 -9.97 -26.52
N SER A 314 21.30 -10.99 -26.75
CA SER A 314 21.65 -11.41 -28.12
C SER A 314 20.49 -12.13 -28.83
N GLU A 315 19.62 -12.81 -28.10
CA GLU A 315 18.48 -13.54 -28.67
C GLU A 315 17.19 -12.72 -28.82
N ASN A 316 17.00 -11.67 -28.01
CA ASN A 316 15.72 -11.00 -27.91
C ASN A 316 15.52 -9.98 -29.03
N ASP A 317 14.78 -10.41 -30.05
CA ASP A 317 14.26 -9.57 -31.13
C ASP A 317 15.37 -8.66 -31.67
N VAL A 318 16.27 -9.19 -32.48
CA VAL A 318 17.36 -8.40 -33.09
C VAL A 318 16.93 -7.97 -34.48
N ILE A 319 16.94 -6.65 -34.74
CA ILE A 319 16.62 -6.08 -36.06
C ILE A 319 17.84 -5.31 -36.53
N GLU A 320 18.35 -5.67 -37.72
CA GLU A 320 19.48 -4.99 -38.36
C GLU A 320 20.73 -4.87 -37.45
N GLY A 321 20.95 -5.85 -36.58
CA GLY A 321 22.05 -5.86 -35.62
C GLY A 321 21.84 -5.01 -34.37
N GLU A 322 20.69 -4.32 -34.24
CA GLU A 322 20.34 -3.55 -33.05
C GLU A 322 19.64 -4.43 -32.01
N HIS A 323 20.35 -4.68 -30.92
CA HIS A 323 19.91 -5.49 -29.78
C HIS A 323 19.11 -4.67 -28.77
N ARG A 324 18.11 -5.30 -28.17
CA ARG A 324 17.37 -4.74 -27.04
C ARG A 324 18.09 -5.04 -25.72
N ARG A 325 17.96 -4.14 -24.75
CA ARG A 325 18.68 -4.17 -23.49
C ARG A 325 18.00 -5.06 -22.45
N ALA A 326 18.73 -5.42 -21.41
CA ALA A 326 18.20 -6.14 -20.26
C ALA A 326 17.92 -5.21 -19.08
N ALA A 327 17.08 -5.68 -18.16
CA ALA A 327 16.88 -5.00 -16.89
C ALA A 327 16.84 -5.95 -15.70
N PHE A 328 17.40 -5.50 -14.57
CA PHE A 328 17.27 -6.12 -13.26
C PHE A 328 16.24 -5.35 -12.44
N ILE A 329 15.17 -6.05 -12.07
CA ILE A 329 14.05 -5.48 -11.31
C ILE A 329 14.20 -5.91 -9.85
N VAL A 330 14.28 -4.90 -8.98
CA VAL A 330 14.45 -5.03 -7.53
C VAL A 330 13.33 -4.29 -6.77
N ASN A 331 13.40 -4.20 -5.45
CA ASN A 331 12.36 -3.58 -4.62
C ASN A 331 12.70 -2.17 -4.11
N SER A 332 13.97 -1.74 -4.13
CA SER A 332 14.36 -0.40 -3.65
C SER A 332 15.52 0.24 -4.42
N TYR A 333 15.65 1.57 -4.31
CA TYR A 333 16.80 2.33 -4.84
C TYR A 333 18.12 1.89 -4.19
N ASP A 334 18.13 1.62 -2.89
CA ASP A 334 19.33 1.12 -2.18
C ASP A 334 19.82 -0.22 -2.74
N GLN A 335 18.90 -1.10 -3.13
CA GLN A 335 19.25 -2.36 -3.80
C GLN A 335 19.86 -2.10 -5.19
N CYS A 336 19.38 -1.08 -5.90
CA CYS A 336 19.94 -0.70 -7.19
C CYS A 336 21.41 -0.28 -7.05
N GLU A 337 21.71 0.60 -6.09
CA GLU A 337 23.06 1.06 -5.82
C GLU A 337 23.97 -0.08 -5.31
N SER A 338 23.50 -0.90 -4.36
CA SER A 338 24.27 -2.04 -3.83
C SER A 338 24.65 -3.02 -4.94
N ILE A 339 23.69 -3.41 -5.79
CA ILE A 339 23.95 -4.32 -6.92
C ILE A 339 24.88 -3.68 -7.94
N TYR A 340 24.67 -2.42 -8.29
CA TYR A 340 25.54 -1.73 -9.23
C TYR A 340 27.00 -1.71 -8.75
N LYS A 341 27.26 -1.33 -7.49
CA LYS A 341 28.60 -1.34 -6.90
C LYS A 341 29.23 -2.73 -6.90
N HIS A 342 28.42 -3.75 -6.60
CA HIS A 342 28.84 -5.16 -6.68
C HIS A 342 29.25 -5.55 -8.10
N ILE A 343 28.41 -5.27 -9.11
CA ILE A 343 28.70 -5.57 -10.53
C ILE A 343 29.97 -4.84 -10.99
N ALA A 344 30.10 -3.55 -10.68
CA ALA A 344 31.27 -2.76 -11.07
C ALA A 344 32.59 -3.31 -10.51
N THR A 345 32.53 -3.99 -9.36
CA THR A 345 33.69 -4.59 -8.69
C THR A 345 33.95 -6.03 -9.12
N ALA A 346 32.91 -6.87 -9.14
CA ALA A 346 33.02 -8.32 -9.34
C ALA A 346 32.95 -8.76 -10.81
N HIS A 347 32.37 -7.94 -11.70
CA HIS A 347 32.15 -8.28 -13.12
C HIS A 347 32.75 -7.23 -14.07
N PRO A 348 34.08 -7.22 -14.28
CA PRO A 348 34.75 -6.20 -15.08
C PRO A 348 34.22 -6.06 -16.52
N THR A 349 33.74 -7.15 -17.11
CA THR A 349 33.15 -7.14 -18.45
C THR A 349 31.87 -6.31 -18.55
N TRP A 350 31.13 -6.14 -17.45
CA TRP A 350 29.90 -5.35 -17.40
C TRP A 350 30.13 -3.90 -16.95
N ARG A 351 31.34 -3.57 -16.48
CA ARG A 351 31.69 -2.22 -16.02
C ARG A 351 31.46 -1.19 -17.14
N GLY A 352 30.82 -0.06 -16.80
CA GLY A 352 30.46 1.00 -17.75
C GLY A 352 29.21 0.73 -18.61
N ARG A 353 28.77 -0.54 -18.71
CA ARG A 353 27.59 -0.96 -19.49
C ARG A 353 26.32 -1.09 -18.64
N VAL A 354 26.40 -0.75 -17.36
CA VAL A 354 25.29 -0.77 -16.41
C VAL A 354 24.85 0.66 -16.11
N ARG A 355 23.54 0.85 -16.01
CA ARG A 355 22.91 2.04 -15.41
C ARG A 355 22.02 1.60 -14.29
N TYR A 356 21.79 2.47 -13.31
CA TYR A 356 20.87 2.18 -12.21
C TYR A 356 20.05 3.40 -11.86
N LEU A 357 18.81 3.18 -11.43
CA LEU A 357 18.01 4.26 -10.90
C LEU A 357 18.46 4.64 -9.51
N ALA A 358 18.64 5.94 -9.29
CA ALA A 358 18.94 6.54 -8.00
C ALA A 358 17.85 7.55 -7.63
N LYS A 359 17.67 7.76 -6.32
CA LYS A 359 16.78 8.81 -5.84
C LYS A 359 17.40 10.18 -6.16
N ALA A 360 16.61 11.10 -6.73
CA ALA A 360 17.06 12.46 -6.94
C ALA A 360 17.43 13.08 -5.58
N THR A 361 18.70 13.45 -5.40
CA THR A 361 19.17 14.13 -4.19
C THR A 361 19.48 15.57 -4.54
N ILE A 362 18.94 16.51 -3.75
CA ILE A 362 19.07 17.96 -3.98
C ILE A 362 20.55 18.41 -3.92
N HIS A 363 21.40 17.66 -3.19
CA HIS A 363 22.79 18.05 -2.91
C HIS A 363 23.86 16.93 -3.08
N GLY A 364 23.63 15.94 -3.94
CA GLY A 364 24.60 14.87 -4.21
C GLY A 364 25.20 14.95 -5.61
N ARG A 365 26.51 14.69 -5.75
CA ARG A 365 27.05 14.22 -7.04
C ARG A 365 26.46 12.85 -7.29
N ILE A 366 25.47 12.77 -8.17
CA ILE A 366 24.96 11.52 -8.72
C ILE A 366 26.14 10.88 -9.48
N ASP A 367 26.44 9.60 -9.19
CA ASP A 367 27.39 8.77 -9.94
C ASP A 367 27.12 8.92 -11.46
N GLU A 368 28.13 8.92 -12.32
CA GLU A 368 27.96 9.08 -13.77
C GLU A 368 27.04 8.02 -14.40
N HIS A 369 26.88 6.88 -13.72
CA HIS A 369 26.02 5.77 -14.13
C HIS A 369 24.66 5.72 -13.42
N ALA A 370 24.41 6.63 -12.48
CA ALA A 370 23.14 6.78 -11.81
C ALA A 370 22.20 7.72 -12.58
N ILE A 371 20.93 7.36 -12.63
CA ILE A 371 19.91 8.08 -13.41
C ILE A 371 18.68 8.29 -12.53
N SER A 372 18.13 9.50 -12.53
CA SER A 372 16.86 9.73 -11.85
C SER A 372 15.66 9.21 -12.65
N ALA A 373 14.53 8.98 -11.98
CA ALA A 373 13.29 8.61 -12.68
C ALA A 373 12.83 9.66 -13.72
N ALA A 374 13.25 10.93 -13.58
CA ALA A 374 12.94 12.00 -14.53
C ALA A 374 13.83 11.98 -15.78
N GLU A 375 15.05 11.48 -15.68
CA GLU A 375 16.04 11.46 -16.78
C GLU A 375 16.03 10.15 -17.55
N VAL A 376 15.37 9.12 -17.03
CA VAL A 376 15.43 7.76 -17.58
C VAL A 376 14.95 7.64 -19.02
N GLU A 377 14.08 8.54 -19.52
CA GLU A 377 13.70 8.56 -20.94
C GLU A 377 14.87 8.95 -21.86
N GLN A 378 15.85 9.71 -21.36
CA GLN A 378 17.04 10.10 -22.12
C GLN A 378 17.92 8.89 -22.51
N LEU A 379 17.78 7.77 -21.79
CA LEU A 379 18.45 6.51 -22.13
C LEU A 379 18.14 6.03 -23.54
N GLY A 380 17.02 6.44 -24.12
CA GLY A 380 16.63 6.10 -25.49
C GLY A 380 17.63 6.55 -26.57
N GLY A 381 18.49 7.53 -26.26
CA GLY A 381 19.59 7.97 -27.12
C GLY A 381 20.98 7.47 -26.70
N ASP A 382 21.12 6.87 -25.51
CA ASP A 382 22.41 6.36 -25.01
C ASP A 382 22.59 4.89 -25.44
N LYS A 383 23.52 4.64 -26.37
CA LYS A 383 23.84 3.28 -26.83
C LYS A 383 24.91 2.60 -25.96
N GLY A 384 25.51 3.30 -25.01
CA GLY A 384 26.63 2.86 -24.19
C GLY A 384 26.28 1.96 -23.00
N TRP A 385 25.03 1.54 -22.87
CA TRP A 385 24.58 0.64 -21.80
C TRP A 385 23.82 -0.57 -22.34
N ASP A 386 23.88 -1.66 -21.58
CA ASP A 386 23.25 -2.96 -21.89
C ASP A 386 22.30 -3.45 -20.78
N LEU A 387 22.53 -3.01 -19.54
CA LEU A 387 21.75 -3.42 -18.37
C LEU A 387 21.29 -2.21 -17.56
N LEU A 388 19.98 -2.14 -17.26
CA LEU A 388 19.40 -1.15 -16.35
C LEU A 388 18.92 -1.82 -15.05
N ILE A 389 19.28 -1.28 -13.90
CA ILE A 389 18.80 -1.76 -12.59
C ILE A 389 17.79 -0.76 -12.04
N PHE A 390 16.59 -1.22 -11.68
CA PHE A 390 15.56 -0.33 -11.16
C PHE A 390 14.59 -0.99 -10.19
N PRO A 391 14.02 -0.23 -9.23
CA PRO A 391 12.98 -0.77 -8.38
C PRO A 391 11.66 -0.85 -9.15
N MET A 392 10.89 -1.91 -8.96
CA MET A 392 9.66 -2.18 -9.73
C MET A 392 8.67 -1.00 -9.71
N SER A 393 8.59 -0.25 -8.60
CA SER A 393 7.71 0.90 -8.45
C SER A 393 8.15 2.17 -9.22
N ALA A 394 9.43 2.30 -9.60
CA ALA A 394 9.94 3.55 -10.19
C ALA A 394 9.64 3.69 -11.69
N ILE A 395 9.63 2.60 -12.46
CA ILE A 395 9.35 2.63 -13.91
C ILE A 395 7.89 2.23 -14.21
N GLY A 396 7.00 2.34 -13.22
CA GLY A 396 5.60 1.94 -13.36
C GLY A 396 4.80 2.81 -14.33
N ARG A 397 4.44 4.03 -13.91
CA ARG A 397 3.56 4.94 -14.66
C ARG A 397 4.34 6.13 -15.20
N GLY A 398 4.11 6.49 -16.46
CA GLY A 398 4.60 7.74 -17.07
C GLY A 398 5.96 7.67 -17.77
N VAL A 399 6.78 6.66 -17.51
CA VAL A 399 8.14 6.55 -18.08
C VAL A 399 8.18 5.64 -19.31
N ASN A 400 8.87 6.06 -20.38
CA ASN A 400 9.12 5.24 -21.56
C ASN A 400 10.60 5.17 -21.92
N ILE A 401 11.16 3.95 -21.94
CA ILE A 401 12.53 3.69 -22.40
C ILE A 401 12.45 3.06 -23.79
N VAL A 402 12.51 3.90 -24.81
CA VAL A 402 12.34 3.55 -26.23
C VAL A 402 13.53 4.04 -27.04
N PHE A 403 13.84 3.39 -28.16
CA PHE A 403 14.87 3.90 -29.07
C PHE A 403 14.43 5.24 -29.67
N HIS A 404 15.33 6.23 -29.64
CA HIS A 404 15.08 7.55 -30.23
C HIS A 404 15.42 7.62 -31.72
N ASP A 405 16.33 6.77 -32.19
CA ASP A 405 16.82 6.72 -33.56
C ASP A 405 16.89 5.27 -34.06
N GLY A 406 17.25 5.10 -35.33
CA GLY A 406 17.50 3.78 -35.93
C GLY A 406 16.23 2.99 -36.33
N PRO A 407 16.41 1.73 -36.75
CA PRO A 407 15.33 0.88 -37.25
C PRO A 407 14.27 0.55 -36.18
N ARG A 408 14.61 0.74 -34.90
CA ARG A 408 13.72 0.50 -33.76
C ARG A 408 13.09 1.76 -33.17
N MET A 409 13.15 2.91 -33.86
CA MET A 409 12.59 4.18 -33.37
C MET A 409 11.17 4.01 -32.79
N ASN A 410 10.94 4.54 -31.58
CA ASN A 410 9.71 4.43 -30.78
C ASN A 410 9.33 3.02 -30.28
N LYS A 411 10.17 2.00 -30.50
CA LYS A 411 10.00 0.64 -29.95
C LYS A 411 10.69 0.51 -28.59
N ALA A 412 10.24 -0.44 -27.77
CA ALA A 412 10.81 -0.71 -26.46
C ALA A 412 12.32 -1.04 -26.55
N MET A 413 13.14 -0.26 -25.85
CA MET A 413 14.58 -0.48 -25.80
C MET A 413 14.96 -1.61 -24.84
N ILE A 414 14.24 -1.76 -23.73
CA ILE A 414 14.36 -2.92 -22.86
C ILE A 414 13.53 -4.06 -23.44
N GLY A 415 14.13 -5.24 -23.59
CA GLY A 415 13.44 -6.45 -24.05
C GLY A 415 13.46 -7.59 -23.05
N SER A 416 14.52 -7.71 -22.25
CA SER A 416 14.73 -8.82 -21.33
C SER A 416 14.63 -8.34 -19.88
N LEU A 417 13.70 -8.89 -19.11
CA LEU A 417 13.37 -8.47 -17.74
C LEU A 417 13.71 -9.59 -16.77
N PHE A 418 14.59 -9.33 -15.80
CA PHE A 418 14.94 -10.26 -14.73
C PHE A 418 14.37 -9.76 -13.40
N PHE A 419 13.30 -10.40 -12.94
CA PHE A 419 12.71 -10.15 -11.62
C PHE A 419 13.56 -10.85 -10.56
N LEU A 420 14.51 -10.11 -9.98
CA LEU A 420 15.43 -10.62 -8.96
C LEU A 420 14.74 -10.83 -7.60
N THR A 421 13.62 -10.14 -7.39
CA THR A 421 12.81 -10.18 -6.17
C THR A 421 11.33 -10.30 -6.53
N ARG A 422 10.52 -10.82 -5.60
CA ARG A 422 9.06 -10.65 -5.70
C ARG A 422 8.69 -9.24 -5.26
N PRO A 423 7.70 -8.60 -5.92
CA PRO A 423 7.11 -7.40 -5.37
C PRO A 423 6.43 -7.79 -4.06
N HIS A 424 6.81 -7.06 -3.02
CA HIS A 424 6.20 -7.19 -1.73
C HIS A 424 5.95 -5.80 -1.21
N PRO A 425 4.73 -5.49 -0.76
CA PRO A 425 4.52 -4.24 -0.06
C PRO A 425 5.43 -4.23 1.17
N ARG A 426 5.81 -3.05 1.61
CA ARG A 426 6.54 -2.90 2.87
C ARG A 426 5.72 -3.55 4.00
N GLY A 427 6.39 -4.04 5.04
CA GLY A 427 5.72 -4.67 6.17
C GLY A 427 4.71 -3.74 6.85
N ASP A 428 4.92 -2.43 6.70
CA ASP A 428 4.04 -1.38 7.18
C ASP A 428 2.90 -0.99 6.21
N SER A 429 2.78 -1.60 5.02
CA SER A 429 1.76 -1.20 4.06
C SER A 429 0.35 -1.57 4.54
N LEU A 430 -0.60 -0.70 4.24
CA LEU A 430 -2.03 -0.89 4.50
C LEU A 430 -2.83 -1.00 3.21
N GLN A 431 -2.15 -1.00 2.06
CA GLN A 431 -2.75 -0.86 0.74
C GLN A 431 -3.83 -1.93 0.48
N LEU A 432 -3.56 -3.20 0.84
CA LEU A 432 -4.53 -4.28 0.67
C LEU A 432 -5.80 -4.02 1.52
N ILE A 433 -5.63 -3.57 2.76
CA ILE A 433 -6.75 -3.29 3.67
C ILE A 433 -7.56 -2.09 3.14
N GLN A 434 -6.88 -1.02 2.73
CA GLN A 434 -7.47 0.15 2.09
C GLN A 434 -8.25 -0.23 0.82
N GLY A 435 -7.66 -1.06 -0.04
CA GLY A 435 -8.31 -1.57 -1.24
C GLY A 435 -9.58 -2.35 -0.93
N LEU A 436 -9.52 -3.30 0.01
CA LEU A 436 -10.65 -4.16 0.36
C LEU A 436 -11.79 -3.38 1.03
N VAL A 437 -11.46 -2.48 1.96
CA VAL A 437 -12.42 -1.60 2.62
C VAL A 437 -13.05 -0.65 1.59
N GLY A 438 -12.24 -0.08 0.70
CA GLY A 438 -12.71 0.78 -0.38
C GLY A 438 -13.64 0.04 -1.33
N GLN A 439 -13.33 -1.20 -1.71
CA GLN A 439 -14.15 -2.04 -2.58
C GLN A 439 -15.48 -2.40 -1.91
N ALA A 440 -15.45 -2.78 -0.62
CA ALA A 440 -16.65 -3.05 0.14
C ALA A 440 -17.56 -1.81 0.24
N SER A 441 -16.96 -0.64 0.44
CA SER A 441 -17.68 0.64 0.56
C SER A 441 -18.30 1.06 -0.78
N GLU A 442 -17.56 0.97 -1.90
CA GLU A 442 -18.09 1.19 -3.26
C GLU A 442 -19.25 0.22 -3.59
N LYS A 443 -19.08 -1.07 -3.26
CA LYS A 443 -20.13 -2.08 -3.48
C LYS A 443 -21.37 -1.87 -2.61
N PHE A 444 -21.23 -1.22 -1.45
CA PHE A 444 -22.37 -0.84 -0.63
C PHE A 444 -23.07 0.40 -1.19
N ASP A 445 -22.29 1.42 -1.56
CA ASP A 445 -22.77 2.70 -2.10
C ASP A 445 -23.56 2.56 -3.41
N SER A 446 -23.24 1.54 -4.20
CA SER A 446 -23.95 1.22 -5.46
C SER A 446 -25.30 0.50 -5.26
N ARG A 447 -25.70 0.15 -4.02
CA ARG A 447 -26.96 -0.55 -3.77
C ARG A 447 -28.13 0.42 -3.62
N ASN A 448 -29.29 -0.01 -4.13
CA ASN A 448 -30.57 0.65 -3.88
C ASN A 448 -31.33 -0.11 -2.80
N PHE A 449 -31.97 0.62 -1.89
CA PHE A 449 -32.75 0.05 -0.79
C PHE A 449 -34.21 0.50 -0.87
N SER A 450 -35.13 -0.40 -0.53
CA SER A 450 -36.58 -0.14 -0.52
C SER A 450 -37.01 0.83 0.58
N SER A 451 -36.30 0.83 1.71
CA SER A 451 -36.59 1.69 2.86
C SER A 451 -35.32 2.09 3.60
N THR A 452 -35.42 3.17 4.38
CA THR A 452 -34.33 3.62 5.26
C THR A 452 -33.99 2.58 6.33
N GLY A 453 -34.98 1.84 6.83
CA GLY A 453 -34.77 0.77 7.82
C GLY A 453 -33.93 -0.37 7.25
N ASP A 454 -34.23 -0.80 6.01
CA ASP A 454 -33.45 -1.83 5.32
C ASP A 454 -32.02 -1.35 5.04
N ALA A 455 -31.86 -0.10 4.61
CA ALA A 455 -30.56 0.52 4.37
C ALA A 455 -29.70 0.55 5.65
N LEU A 456 -30.30 0.95 6.78
CA LEU A 456 -29.59 1.01 8.06
C LEU A 456 -29.17 -0.37 8.57
N SER A 457 -30.06 -1.38 8.45
CA SER A 457 -29.75 -2.76 8.81
C SER A 457 -28.60 -3.31 7.96
N ALA A 458 -28.67 -3.10 6.64
CA ALA A 458 -27.61 -3.51 5.72
C ALA A 458 -26.29 -2.78 6.01
N LEU A 459 -26.33 -1.48 6.33
CA LEU A 459 -25.16 -0.69 6.69
C LEU A 459 -24.48 -1.25 7.94
N ARG A 460 -25.25 -1.57 8.99
CA ARG A 460 -24.72 -2.15 10.24
C ARG A 460 -24.03 -3.49 9.97
N SER A 461 -24.65 -4.36 9.18
CA SER A 461 -24.05 -5.64 8.80
C SER A 461 -22.77 -5.47 7.99
N ALA A 462 -22.79 -4.62 6.95
CA ALA A 462 -21.65 -4.38 6.09
C ALA A 462 -20.47 -3.73 6.84
N ARG A 463 -20.76 -2.80 7.76
CA ARG A 463 -19.76 -2.21 8.65
C ARG A 463 -19.12 -3.26 9.55
N LYS A 464 -19.92 -4.14 10.17
CA LYS A 464 -19.40 -5.23 11.02
C LYS A 464 -18.42 -6.11 10.24
N ASP A 465 -18.81 -6.54 9.03
CA ASP A 465 -17.96 -7.39 8.19
C ASP A 465 -16.66 -6.69 7.78
N ALA A 466 -16.74 -5.41 7.39
CA ALA A 466 -15.59 -4.61 6.98
C ALA A 466 -14.61 -4.36 8.15
N VAL A 467 -15.12 -4.07 9.35
CA VAL A 467 -14.32 -3.90 10.56
C VAL A 467 -13.64 -5.21 10.93
N SER A 468 -14.38 -6.33 11.00
CA SER A 468 -13.80 -7.64 11.32
C SER A 468 -12.73 -8.07 10.33
N MET A 469 -12.92 -7.80 9.03
CA MET A 469 -11.91 -8.01 8.00
C MET A 469 -10.65 -7.16 8.24
N ALA A 470 -10.82 -5.85 8.49
CA ALA A 470 -9.70 -4.95 8.74
C ALA A 470 -8.92 -5.36 9.99
N GLU A 471 -9.61 -5.71 11.08
CA GLU A 471 -9.00 -6.20 12.31
C GLU A 471 -8.21 -7.49 12.11
N TYR A 472 -8.77 -8.43 11.35
CA TYR A 472 -8.08 -9.67 10.99
C TYR A 472 -6.79 -9.37 10.23
N LEU A 473 -6.85 -8.53 9.19
CA LEU A 473 -5.69 -8.22 8.35
C LEU A 473 -4.63 -7.38 9.06
N LEU A 474 -5.02 -6.49 9.97
CA LEU A 474 -4.08 -5.71 10.79
C LEU A 474 -3.25 -6.58 11.75
N ARG A 475 -3.73 -7.78 12.10
CA ARG A 475 -3.04 -8.73 12.99
C ARG A 475 -2.20 -9.76 12.23
N MET A 476 -2.33 -9.83 10.91
CA MET A 476 -1.68 -10.85 10.09
C MET A 476 -0.43 -10.30 9.40
N PRO A 477 0.67 -11.07 9.33
CA PRO A 477 1.77 -10.71 8.44
C PRO A 477 1.29 -10.81 6.98
N LEU A 478 1.69 -9.88 6.11
CA LEU A 478 1.30 -9.82 4.70
C LEU A 478 1.96 -10.91 3.84
N ILE A 479 1.97 -12.17 4.29
CA ILE A 479 2.53 -13.30 3.55
C ILE A 479 1.40 -13.99 2.80
N ALA A 480 1.46 -14.02 1.46
CA ALA A 480 0.40 -14.58 0.60
C ALA A 480 -0.16 -15.94 1.08
N GLN A 481 0.71 -16.87 1.49
CA GLN A 481 0.31 -18.20 1.98
C GLN A 481 -0.46 -18.15 3.31
N ALA A 482 -0.19 -17.15 4.16
CA ALA A 482 -0.84 -16.96 5.45
C ALA A 482 -2.15 -16.16 5.34
N LEU A 483 -2.40 -15.50 4.20
CA LEU A 483 -3.57 -14.64 3.99
C LEU A 483 -4.87 -15.41 3.70
N GLY A 484 -4.81 -16.73 3.51
CA GLY A 484 -5.99 -17.56 3.25
C GLY A 484 -6.79 -17.04 2.05
N LYS A 485 -8.07 -16.69 2.26
CA LYS A 485 -8.94 -16.13 1.21
C LYS A 485 -8.46 -14.78 0.64
N PHE A 486 -7.60 -14.06 1.35
CA PHE A 486 -7.07 -12.77 0.91
C PHE A 486 -5.78 -12.90 0.07
N ALA A 487 -5.30 -14.13 -0.14
CA ALA A 487 -4.14 -14.40 -0.99
C ALA A 487 -4.38 -13.99 -2.45
N GLU A 488 -5.55 -14.32 -3.01
CA GLU A 488 -5.90 -13.96 -4.40
C GLU A 488 -5.94 -12.42 -4.57
N PRO A 489 -6.66 -11.65 -3.73
CA PRO A 489 -6.62 -10.18 -3.77
C PRO A 489 -5.22 -9.59 -3.65
N PHE A 490 -4.41 -10.12 -2.74
CA PHE A 490 -3.02 -9.68 -2.56
C PHE A 490 -2.20 -9.92 -3.83
N VAL A 491 -2.26 -11.12 -4.41
CA VAL A 491 -1.53 -11.43 -5.64
C VAL A 491 -2.02 -10.59 -6.81
N ALA A 492 -3.34 -10.37 -6.93
CA ALA A 492 -3.93 -9.54 -7.98
C ALA A 492 -3.39 -8.09 -7.94
N ASP A 493 -3.30 -7.48 -6.75
CA ASP A 493 -2.72 -6.14 -6.58
C ASP A 493 -1.25 -6.09 -7.00
N GLN A 494 -0.45 -7.08 -6.62
CA GLN A 494 0.96 -7.14 -7.02
C GLN A 494 1.11 -7.43 -8.52
N MET A 495 0.22 -8.25 -9.09
CA MET A 495 0.19 -8.60 -10.52
C MET A 495 0.07 -7.36 -11.40
N ILE A 496 -0.73 -6.37 -11.01
CA ILE A 496 -0.85 -5.11 -11.76
C ILE A 496 0.50 -4.45 -11.99
N ILE A 497 1.35 -4.37 -10.96
CA ILE A 497 2.67 -3.73 -11.06
C ILE A 497 3.59 -4.56 -11.99
N ILE A 498 3.57 -5.89 -11.84
CA ILE A 498 4.35 -6.81 -12.68
C ILE A 498 3.97 -6.68 -14.15
N LEU A 499 2.67 -6.72 -14.45
CA LEU A 499 2.16 -6.60 -15.82
C LEU A 499 2.47 -5.23 -16.42
N GLN A 500 2.40 -4.15 -15.64
CA GLN A 500 2.83 -2.83 -16.09
C GLN A 500 4.32 -2.80 -16.45
N THR A 501 5.18 -3.36 -15.60
CA THR A 501 6.62 -3.46 -15.89
C THR A 501 6.89 -4.27 -17.16
N ILE A 502 6.21 -5.40 -17.34
CA ILE A 502 6.34 -6.22 -18.55
C ILE A 502 5.81 -5.46 -19.78
N GLY A 503 4.70 -4.75 -19.65
CA GLY A 503 4.10 -3.95 -20.71
C GLY A 503 5.03 -2.86 -21.27
N ARG A 504 6.01 -2.39 -20.48
CA ARG A 504 7.06 -1.47 -20.95
C ARG A 504 7.99 -2.14 -21.96
N ALA A 505 8.34 -3.40 -21.74
CA ALA A 505 9.11 -4.20 -22.69
C ALA A 505 8.28 -4.64 -23.91
N MET A 506 6.95 -4.64 -23.83
CA MET A 506 6.09 -5.00 -24.98
C MET A 506 5.72 -3.81 -25.86
N ARG A 507 6.16 -2.59 -25.50
CA ARG A 507 5.80 -1.37 -26.22
C ARG A 507 6.28 -1.40 -27.67
N GLY A 508 5.38 -1.02 -28.57
CA GLY A 508 5.64 -1.06 -30.01
C GLY A 508 5.41 -2.44 -30.63
N ASP A 509 4.65 -3.32 -29.98
CA ASP A 509 4.41 -4.70 -30.44
C ASP A 509 5.71 -5.50 -30.51
N CYS A 510 6.51 -5.40 -29.45
CA CYS A 510 7.74 -6.16 -29.28
C CYS A 510 7.50 -7.35 -28.35
N PRO A 511 8.17 -8.49 -28.54
CA PRO A 511 8.13 -9.58 -27.57
C PRO A 511 8.82 -9.19 -26.26
N ALA A 512 8.45 -9.80 -25.13
CA ALA A 512 9.17 -9.64 -23.87
C ALA A 512 9.77 -10.98 -23.43
N PHE A 513 11.05 -10.98 -23.05
CA PHE A 513 11.67 -12.14 -22.40
C PHE A 513 11.69 -11.88 -20.91
N VAL A 514 10.98 -12.69 -20.13
CA VAL A 514 10.78 -12.47 -18.69
C VAL A 514 11.36 -13.64 -17.91
N TYR A 515 12.21 -13.32 -16.96
CA TYR A 515 12.88 -14.29 -16.09
C TYR A 515 12.48 -14.04 -14.64
N PHE A 516 11.81 -15.00 -14.02
CA PHE A 516 11.46 -14.98 -12.60
C PHE A 516 12.56 -15.70 -11.82
N VAL A 517 13.51 -14.92 -11.26
CA VAL A 517 14.78 -15.45 -10.76
C VAL A 517 14.74 -15.85 -9.29
N ASP A 518 13.97 -15.14 -8.47
CA ASP A 518 13.81 -15.51 -7.05
C ASP A 518 13.07 -16.85 -6.91
N ALA A 519 13.67 -17.82 -6.23
CA ALA A 519 13.04 -19.12 -5.95
C ALA A 519 11.68 -18.97 -5.24
N ALA A 520 11.43 -17.84 -4.58
CA ALA A 520 10.17 -17.56 -3.92
C ALA A 520 8.97 -17.39 -4.88
N TRP A 521 9.17 -17.17 -6.18
CA TRP A 521 8.08 -17.07 -7.17
C TRP A 521 7.27 -18.36 -7.29
N ALA A 522 7.97 -19.51 -7.26
CA ALA A 522 7.40 -20.85 -7.30
C ALA A 522 8.23 -21.79 -6.42
N PRO A 523 8.02 -21.74 -5.08
CA PRO A 523 8.90 -22.38 -4.10
C PRO A 523 9.00 -23.90 -4.24
N ASN A 524 7.92 -24.58 -4.66
CA ASN A 524 7.95 -26.03 -4.85
C ASN A 524 8.65 -26.37 -6.17
N SER A 525 8.37 -25.62 -7.23
CA SER A 525 8.98 -25.81 -8.55
C SER A 525 10.50 -25.63 -8.47
N ALA A 526 10.98 -24.71 -7.63
CA ALA A 526 12.40 -24.52 -7.37
C ALA A 526 13.09 -25.76 -6.79
N LYS A 527 12.30 -26.65 -6.17
CA LYS A 527 12.73 -27.93 -5.59
C LYS A 527 12.35 -29.14 -6.45
N GLY A 528 11.86 -28.91 -7.68
CA GLY A 528 11.39 -29.97 -8.57
C GLY A 528 10.03 -30.58 -8.20
N ILE A 529 9.24 -29.89 -7.36
CA ILE A 529 7.90 -30.32 -6.92
C ILE A 529 6.86 -29.41 -7.58
N ALA A 530 5.70 -29.95 -7.93
CA ALA A 530 4.63 -29.15 -8.52
C ALA A 530 4.05 -28.10 -7.53
N ASP A 531 3.83 -26.89 -8.01
CA ASP A 531 3.14 -25.80 -7.32
C ASP A 531 1.64 -25.79 -7.58
N THR A 532 0.91 -25.17 -6.66
CA THR A 532 -0.51 -24.84 -6.74
C THR A 532 -0.69 -23.33 -6.60
N GLU A 533 -1.90 -22.82 -6.83
CA GLU A 533 -2.24 -21.41 -6.56
C GLU A 533 -1.95 -20.97 -5.11
N ARG A 534 -2.00 -21.91 -4.16
CA ARG A 534 -1.69 -21.61 -2.74
C ARG A 534 -0.20 -21.52 -2.47
N THR A 535 0.64 -22.23 -3.22
CA THR A 535 2.08 -22.31 -2.95
C THR A 535 2.89 -21.32 -3.80
N SER A 536 2.45 -21.03 -5.03
CA SER A 536 3.14 -20.17 -5.99
C SER A 536 2.32 -18.95 -6.39
N MET A 537 3.01 -17.80 -6.40
CA MET A 537 2.46 -16.56 -6.93
C MET A 537 2.27 -16.62 -8.46
N LEU A 538 3.17 -17.29 -9.18
CA LEU A 538 3.06 -17.46 -10.64
C LEU A 538 1.82 -18.28 -11.01
N VAL A 539 1.56 -19.37 -10.29
CA VAL A 539 0.37 -20.20 -10.53
C VAL A 539 -0.91 -19.42 -10.18
N MET A 540 -0.92 -18.67 -9.08
CA MET A 540 -2.06 -17.80 -8.76
C MET A 540 -2.30 -16.72 -9.84
N MET A 541 -1.25 -16.11 -10.39
CA MET A 541 -1.36 -15.17 -11.51
C MET A 541 -1.96 -15.84 -12.76
N GLN A 542 -1.53 -17.06 -13.10
CA GLN A 542 -2.11 -17.83 -14.20
C GLN A 542 -3.62 -18.05 -13.98
N THR A 543 -4.01 -18.51 -12.78
CA THR A 543 -5.42 -18.74 -12.43
C THR A 543 -6.26 -17.45 -12.53
N ILE A 544 -5.75 -16.32 -12.01
CA ILE A 544 -6.48 -15.03 -12.07
C ILE A 544 -6.72 -14.62 -13.53
N LEU A 545 -5.68 -14.69 -14.38
CA LEU A 545 -5.80 -14.30 -15.78
C LEU A 545 -6.69 -15.26 -16.57
N GLU A 546 -6.64 -16.56 -16.29
CA GLU A 546 -7.53 -17.55 -16.88
C GLU A 546 -8.99 -17.26 -16.53
N LYS A 547 -9.29 -16.92 -15.27
CA LYS A 547 -10.64 -16.48 -14.85
C LYS A 547 -11.08 -15.22 -15.61
N CYS A 548 -10.18 -14.26 -15.83
CA CYS A 548 -10.49 -13.04 -16.58
C CYS A 548 -10.82 -13.35 -18.06
N LEU A 549 -9.99 -14.15 -18.73
CA LEU A 549 -10.21 -14.52 -20.13
C LEU A 549 -11.44 -15.42 -20.33
N ASN A 550 -11.85 -16.16 -19.31
CA ASN A 550 -13.04 -17.00 -19.32
C ASN A 550 -14.24 -16.35 -18.60
N HIS A 551 -14.23 -15.02 -18.44
CA HIS A 551 -15.29 -14.32 -17.71
C HIS A 551 -16.67 -14.61 -18.33
N PRO A 552 -17.73 -14.88 -17.54
CA PRO A 552 -19.03 -15.30 -18.06
C PRO A 552 -19.69 -14.22 -18.94
N GLU A 553 -19.61 -12.96 -18.51
CA GLU A 553 -20.18 -11.82 -19.23
C GLU A 553 -19.37 -11.50 -20.50
N PRO A 554 -19.96 -11.59 -21.72
CA PRO A 554 -19.21 -11.44 -22.98
C PRO A 554 -18.51 -10.10 -23.15
N SER A 555 -19.14 -9.00 -22.73
CA SER A 555 -18.58 -7.65 -22.84
C SER A 555 -17.34 -7.47 -21.97
N THR A 556 -17.43 -7.88 -20.71
CA THR A 556 -16.30 -7.92 -19.76
C THR A 556 -15.19 -8.84 -20.25
N ARG A 557 -15.54 -10.02 -20.78
CA ARG A 557 -14.58 -10.99 -21.32
C ARG A 557 -13.77 -10.39 -22.48
N GLU A 558 -14.43 -9.71 -23.42
CA GLU A 558 -13.74 -9.03 -24.53
C GLU A 558 -12.78 -7.95 -24.01
N CYS A 559 -13.19 -7.15 -23.03
CA CYS A 559 -12.30 -6.17 -22.41
C CYS A 559 -11.07 -6.84 -21.78
N TYR A 560 -11.25 -7.97 -21.08
CA TYR A 560 -10.15 -8.74 -20.51
C TYR A 560 -9.24 -9.35 -21.58
N HIS A 561 -9.77 -9.81 -22.71
CA HIS A 561 -8.95 -10.24 -23.84
C HIS A 561 -8.05 -9.10 -24.32
N GLN A 562 -8.62 -7.91 -24.57
CA GLN A 562 -7.87 -6.75 -25.04
C GLN A 562 -6.80 -6.28 -24.05
N LEU A 563 -7.08 -6.34 -22.75
CA LEU A 563 -6.16 -5.87 -21.71
C LEU A 563 -5.08 -6.90 -21.35
N TYR A 564 -5.44 -8.18 -21.29
CA TYR A 564 -4.62 -9.19 -20.62
C TYR A 564 -4.17 -10.36 -21.47
N GLN A 565 -4.75 -10.61 -22.65
CA GLN A 565 -4.38 -11.78 -23.46
C GLN A 565 -2.88 -11.83 -23.77
N THR A 566 -2.30 -10.68 -24.13
CA THR A 566 -0.87 -10.56 -24.47
C THR A 566 0.06 -10.93 -23.30
N PHE A 567 -0.41 -10.83 -22.06
CA PHE A 567 0.31 -11.27 -20.87
C PHE A 567 -0.06 -12.70 -20.46
N ALA A 568 -1.33 -13.05 -20.56
CA ALA A 568 -1.89 -14.31 -20.10
C ALA A 568 -1.36 -15.50 -20.89
N VAL A 569 -1.20 -15.37 -22.22
CA VAL A 569 -0.67 -16.43 -23.07
C VAL A 569 0.77 -16.81 -22.68
N PRO A 570 1.75 -15.90 -22.62
CA PRO A 570 3.10 -16.25 -22.18
C PRO A 570 3.17 -16.64 -20.70
N LEU A 571 2.34 -16.04 -19.82
CA LEU A 571 2.23 -16.49 -18.42
C LEU A 571 1.69 -17.92 -18.32
N GLY A 572 0.76 -18.33 -19.17
CA GLY A 572 0.21 -19.69 -19.19
C GLY A 572 1.24 -20.75 -19.61
N ALA A 573 2.36 -20.33 -20.23
CA ALA A 573 3.40 -21.21 -20.77
C ALA A 573 4.79 -20.96 -20.17
N ILE A 574 4.88 -20.58 -18.89
CA ILE A 574 6.16 -20.34 -18.21
C ILE A 574 7.02 -21.60 -18.23
N SER A 575 8.20 -21.52 -18.84
CA SER A 575 9.18 -22.62 -18.85
C SER A 575 9.72 -22.89 -17.43
N ASN A 576 9.94 -24.16 -17.10
CA ASN A 576 10.41 -24.68 -15.80
C ASN A 576 9.46 -24.45 -14.60
N LEU A 577 8.26 -23.93 -14.82
CA LEU A 577 7.22 -23.91 -13.78
C LEU A 577 6.50 -25.27 -13.76
N LEU A 578 6.49 -25.94 -12.61
CA LEU A 578 5.81 -27.22 -12.44
C LEU A 578 4.44 -26.94 -11.81
N THR A 579 3.35 -27.26 -12.51
CA THR A 579 1.99 -27.01 -11.99
C THR A 579 1.28 -28.33 -11.70
N ALA A 580 0.70 -28.44 -10.51
CA ALA A 580 -0.23 -29.51 -10.21
C ALA A 580 -1.56 -29.10 -10.84
N LYS A 581 -1.92 -29.69 -11.99
CA LYS A 581 -3.21 -29.40 -12.61
C LYS A 581 -4.32 -29.68 -11.59
N SER A 582 -5.12 -28.66 -11.30
CA SER A 582 -6.38 -28.79 -10.57
C SER A 582 -7.27 -29.72 -11.40
N HIS A 583 -7.66 -30.86 -10.83
CA HIS A 583 -8.70 -31.71 -11.40
C HIS A 583 -10.08 -31.12 -11.18
#